data_AF-A0A366IAP9-F1
#
_entry.id   AF-A0A366IAP9-F1
#
_cell.length_a   1.000
_cell.length_b   1.000
_cell.length_c   1.000
_cell.angle_alpha   90.00
_cell.angle_beta   90.00
_cell.angle_gamma   90.00
#
_symmetry.space_group_name_H-M   'P 1'
#
loop_
_entity.id
_entity.type
_entity.pdbx_description
1 polymer ?
#
loop_
_entity_poly.entity_id
_entity_poly.type
_entity_poly.pdbx_seq_one_letter_code
_entity_poly.pdbx_strand_id
1 'polypeptide(L)'
;MVFTPALHEISLWCVAGAERRLLVDFGYWYCPDGRDAATQHQFEAVEIKPQAFEWLFCVAAGFPFNVSCDNLNGDSEPDRIDFQRRVHGQVMTYLEHGLPARPACFINALQSFYNTPPLTAERFPYPADLY
;
A
#
# COMPACT_ATOMS: atom_id res chain seq x y z
N MET A 1 -6.46 -17.44 3.22
CA MET A 1 -7.43 -16.53 2.56
C MET A 1 -6.87 -15.13 2.73
N VAL A 2 -6.40 -14.51 1.66
CA VAL A 2 -5.71 -13.22 1.73
C VAL A 2 -6.76 -12.11 1.66
N PHE A 3 -6.85 -11.27 2.70
CA PHE A 3 -7.77 -10.13 2.84
C PHE A 3 -7.32 -8.88 2.05
N THR A 4 -6.42 -9.04 1.07
CA THR A 4 -5.76 -7.93 0.36
C THR A 4 -6.72 -7.01 -0.39
N PRO A 5 -7.77 -7.47 -1.11
CA PRO A 5 -8.59 -6.55 -1.89
C PRO A 5 -9.32 -5.53 -1.01
N ALA A 6 -9.85 -5.96 0.14
CA ALA A 6 -10.59 -5.06 1.02
C ALA A 6 -9.68 -4.01 1.70
N LEU A 7 -8.49 -4.43 2.17
CA LEU A 7 -7.52 -3.50 2.77
C LEU A 7 -6.95 -2.53 1.74
N HIS A 8 -6.77 -2.99 0.50
CA HIS A 8 -6.33 -2.16 -0.60
C HIS A 8 -7.36 -1.05 -0.91
N GLU A 9 -8.65 -1.40 -1.03
CA GLU A 9 -9.72 -0.41 -1.26
C GLU A 9 -9.84 0.62 -0.12
N ILE A 10 -9.70 0.19 1.14
CA ILE A 10 -9.68 1.11 2.28
C ILE A 10 -8.46 2.05 2.19
N SER A 11 -7.32 1.54 1.73
CA SER A 11 -6.10 2.33 1.54
C SER A 11 -6.28 3.40 0.46
N LEU A 12 -6.87 3.04 -0.69
CA LEU A 12 -7.23 3.97 -1.75
C LEU A 12 -8.17 5.08 -1.23
N TRP A 13 -9.19 4.70 -0.47
CA TRP A 13 -10.11 5.64 0.17
C TRP A 13 -9.39 6.57 1.17
N CYS A 14 -8.44 6.05 1.95
CA CYS A 14 -7.64 6.81 2.91
C CYS A 14 -6.70 7.84 2.23
N VAL A 15 -6.22 7.56 1.02
CA VAL A 15 -5.44 8.51 0.22
C VAL A 15 -6.34 9.55 -0.45
N ALA A 16 -7.54 9.16 -0.90
CA ALA A 16 -8.45 10.06 -1.60
C ALA A 16 -8.93 11.22 -0.70
N GLY A 17 -8.75 12.45 -1.17
CA GLY A 17 -9.26 13.68 -0.55
C GLY A 17 -10.80 13.78 -0.59
N ALA A 18 -11.37 14.81 0.05
CA ALA A 18 -12.83 14.95 0.19
C ALA A 18 -13.58 14.95 -1.14
N GLU A 19 -13.08 15.72 -2.12
CA GLU A 19 -13.67 15.80 -3.46
C GLU A 19 -13.51 14.49 -4.23
N ARG A 20 -12.32 13.89 -4.18
CA ARG A 20 -12.03 12.61 -4.85
C ARG A 20 -12.94 11.49 -4.39
N ARG A 21 -13.34 11.46 -3.12
CA ARG A 21 -14.27 10.46 -2.58
C ARG A 21 -15.69 10.50 -3.15
N LEU A 22 -16.04 11.57 -3.86
CA LEU A 22 -17.33 11.71 -4.53
C LEU A 22 -17.31 11.15 -5.96
N LEU A 23 -16.14 10.78 -6.47
CA LEU A 23 -15.95 10.22 -7.80
C LEU A 23 -16.00 8.69 -7.75
N VAL A 24 -16.40 8.08 -8.87
CA VAL A 24 -16.25 6.63 -9.08
C VAL A 24 -14.78 6.26 -8.91
N ASP A 25 -14.52 5.20 -8.15
CA ASP A 25 -13.17 4.70 -7.78
C ASP A 25 -12.24 5.79 -7.23
N PHE A 26 -12.81 6.76 -6.52
CA PHE A 26 -12.12 7.92 -5.96
C PHE A 26 -11.35 8.77 -6.97
N GLY A 27 -11.72 8.69 -8.25
CA GLY A 27 -11.00 9.32 -9.36
C GLY A 27 -9.58 8.80 -9.52
N TYR A 28 -9.29 7.56 -9.10
CA TYR A 28 -8.05 6.90 -9.48
C TYR A 28 -8.01 6.66 -10.98
N TRP A 29 -6.83 6.84 -11.55
CA TRP A 29 -6.60 6.52 -12.95
C TRP A 29 -6.58 5.00 -13.09
N TYR A 30 -7.50 4.47 -13.92
CA TYR A 30 -7.47 3.08 -14.31
C TYR A 30 -6.52 2.92 -15.51
N CYS A 31 -5.39 2.26 -15.29
CA CYS A 31 -4.50 1.82 -16.35
C CYS A 31 -4.54 0.30 -16.42
N PRO A 32 -5.09 -0.29 -17.51
CA PRO A 32 -5.23 -1.74 -17.61
C PRO A 32 -3.87 -2.43 -17.65
N ASP A 33 -3.89 -3.72 -17.37
CA ASP A 33 -2.75 -4.63 -17.57
C ASP A 33 -2.20 -4.57 -19.00
N GLY A 34 -0.93 -4.93 -19.20
CA GLY A 34 -0.23 -4.76 -20.48
C GLY A 34 0.52 -3.43 -20.59
N ARG A 35 0.97 -2.88 -19.46
CA ARG A 35 1.68 -1.60 -19.41
C ARG A 35 3.13 -1.77 -19.84
N ASP A 36 3.63 -0.81 -20.63
CA ASP A 36 5.06 -0.65 -20.87
C ASP A 36 5.78 -0.17 -19.60
N ALA A 37 7.12 -0.20 -19.60
CA ALA A 37 7.92 0.17 -18.44
C ALA A 37 7.67 1.62 -17.96
N ALA A 38 7.42 2.56 -18.88
CA ALA A 38 7.17 3.96 -18.54
C ALA A 38 5.83 4.15 -17.85
N THR A 39 4.78 3.52 -18.39
CA THR A 39 3.41 3.53 -17.86
C THR A 39 3.35 2.80 -16.52
N GLN A 40 4.05 1.66 -16.41
CA GLN A 40 4.19 0.93 -15.15
C GLN A 40 4.83 1.80 -14.06
N HIS A 41 5.88 2.56 -14.38
CA HIS A 41 6.51 3.45 -13.42
C HIS A 41 5.56 4.57 -12.93
N GLN A 42 4.72 5.11 -13.82
CA GLN A 42 3.68 6.09 -13.46
C GLN A 42 2.60 5.47 -12.56
N PHE A 43 2.17 4.24 -12.87
CA PHE A 43 1.23 3.48 -12.05
C PHE A 43 1.80 3.24 -10.65
N GLU A 44 3.03 2.74 -10.54
CA GLU A 44 3.69 2.53 -9.26
C GLU A 44 3.80 3.81 -8.44
N ALA A 45 4.08 4.96 -9.07
CA ALA A 45 4.17 6.23 -8.37
C ALA A 45 2.86 6.62 -7.67
N VAL A 46 1.70 6.31 -8.25
CA VAL A 46 0.40 6.57 -7.59
C VAL A 46 0.04 5.50 -6.54
N GLU A 47 0.62 4.30 -6.67
CA GLU A 47 0.39 3.14 -5.79
C GLU A 47 1.27 3.12 -4.52
N ILE A 48 2.34 3.92 -4.45
CA ILE A 48 3.22 3.96 -3.27
C ILE A 48 2.44 4.22 -1.96
N LYS A 49 1.56 5.23 -1.96
CA LYS A 49 0.81 5.61 -0.74
C LYS A 49 -0.29 4.60 -0.38
N PRO A 50 -1.13 4.15 -1.33
CA PRO A 50 -2.07 3.05 -1.08
C PRO A 50 -1.40 1.81 -0.52
N GLN A 51 -0.34 1.30 -1.16
CA GLN A 51 0.31 0.06 -0.70
C GLN A 51 1.08 0.24 0.61
N ALA A 52 1.54 1.46 0.93
CA ALA A 52 2.10 1.74 2.26
C ALA A 52 1.03 1.67 3.36
N PHE A 53 -0.17 2.20 3.12
CA PHE A 53 -1.29 2.03 4.07
C PHE A 53 -1.75 0.58 4.15
N GLU A 54 -1.82 -0.13 3.03
CA GLU A 54 -2.16 -1.56 3.02
C GLU A 54 -1.19 -2.36 3.88
N TRP A 55 0.12 -2.09 3.76
CA TRP A 55 1.13 -2.75 4.59
C TRP A 55 0.92 -2.42 6.08
N LEU A 56 0.71 -1.14 6.43
CA LEU A 56 0.42 -0.74 7.81
C LEU A 56 -0.83 -1.44 8.36
N PHE A 57 -1.89 -1.57 7.57
CA PHE A 57 -3.12 -2.25 7.95
C PHE A 57 -2.93 -3.75 8.11
N CYS A 58 -2.19 -4.40 7.20
CA CYS A 58 -1.82 -5.80 7.33
C CYS A 58 -1.07 -6.05 8.64
N VAL A 59 -0.04 -5.25 8.95
CA VAL A 59 0.74 -5.40 10.19
C VAL A 59 -0.10 -5.11 11.44
N ALA A 60 -0.99 -4.12 11.38
CA ALA A 60 -1.95 -3.81 12.45
C ALA A 60 -2.96 -4.95 12.68
N ALA A 61 -3.37 -5.66 11.62
CA ALA A 61 -4.26 -6.81 11.71
C ALA A 61 -3.54 -8.14 11.99
N GLY A 62 -2.20 -8.17 11.93
CA GLY A 62 -1.42 -9.40 12.06
C GLY A 62 -1.42 -10.28 10.80
N PHE A 63 -1.68 -9.69 9.63
CA PHE A 63 -1.69 -10.37 8.33
C PHE A 63 -0.39 -10.14 7.54
N PRO A 64 0.00 -11.10 6.68
CA PRO A 64 1.11 -10.90 5.76
C PRO A 64 0.78 -9.86 4.69
N PHE A 65 1.77 -9.07 4.29
CA PHE A 65 1.69 -8.12 3.19
C PHE A 65 2.54 -8.59 2.01
N ASN A 66 2.04 -8.35 0.79
CA ASN A 66 2.76 -8.57 -0.45
C ASN A 66 2.53 -7.38 -1.36
N VAL A 67 3.61 -6.73 -1.80
CA VAL A 67 3.50 -5.66 -2.80
C VAL A 67 2.94 -6.23 -4.10
N SER A 68 2.06 -5.48 -4.76
CA SER A 68 1.44 -5.83 -6.03
C SER A 68 1.88 -4.86 -7.11
N CYS A 69 2.55 -5.35 -8.16
CA CYS A 69 2.89 -4.53 -9.34
C CYS A 69 1.75 -4.49 -10.37
N ASP A 70 0.77 -5.39 -10.23
CA ASP A 70 -0.47 -5.46 -11.02
C ASP A 70 -0.30 -5.37 -12.55
N ASN A 71 0.71 -6.04 -13.12
CA ASN A 71 1.02 -6.00 -14.56
C ASN A 71 1.47 -7.39 -15.06
N LEU A 72 0.52 -8.30 -15.26
CA LEU A 72 0.77 -9.70 -15.65
C LEU A 72 1.06 -9.87 -17.14
N ASN A 73 0.50 -9.01 -17.99
CA ASN A 73 0.65 -9.06 -19.45
C ASN A 73 1.55 -7.93 -19.98
N GLY A 74 2.33 -7.28 -19.11
CA GLY A 74 3.25 -6.21 -19.51
C GLY A 74 4.40 -6.70 -20.39
N ASP A 75 4.99 -5.78 -21.15
CA ASP A 75 6.11 -6.07 -22.05
C ASP A 75 7.42 -6.44 -21.30
N SER A 76 7.45 -6.22 -19.98
CA SER A 76 8.57 -6.54 -19.10
C SER A 76 8.08 -6.89 -17.69
N GLU A 77 8.78 -7.81 -17.02
CA GLU A 77 8.52 -8.12 -15.61
C GLU A 77 8.87 -6.91 -14.72
N PRO A 78 7.92 -6.38 -13.91
CA PRO A 78 8.19 -5.24 -13.04
C PRO A 78 9.25 -5.55 -11.98
N ASP A 79 10.09 -4.56 -11.64
CA ASP A 79 11.04 -4.68 -10.53
C ASP A 79 10.29 -4.58 -9.19
N ARG A 80 9.82 -5.74 -8.74
CA ARG A 80 9.04 -5.86 -7.49
C ARG A 80 9.84 -5.41 -6.26
N ILE A 81 11.15 -5.63 -6.25
CA ILE A 81 12.00 -5.30 -5.10
C ILE A 81 12.18 -3.78 -5.01
N ASP A 82 12.50 -3.12 -6.12
CA ASP A 82 12.57 -1.65 -6.16
C ASP A 82 11.24 -1.02 -5.75
N PHE A 83 10.12 -1.52 -6.29
CA PHE A 83 8.82 -0.98 -5.92
C PHE A 83 8.51 -1.19 -4.44
N GLN A 84 8.79 -2.37 -3.88
CA GLN A 84 8.61 -2.62 -2.45
C GLN A 84 9.49 -1.72 -1.58
N ARG A 85 10.71 -1.37 -2.02
CA ARG A 85 11.60 -0.43 -1.31
C ARG A 85 11.03 0.98 -1.28
N ARG A 86 10.44 1.45 -2.39
CA ARG A 86 9.75 2.74 -2.45
C ARG A 86 8.52 2.77 -1.52
N VAL A 87 7.74 1.69 -1.49
CA VAL A 87 6.63 1.52 -0.54
C VAL A 87 7.14 1.52 0.91
N HIS A 88 8.22 0.78 1.20
CA HIS A 88 8.86 0.74 2.53
C HIS A 88 9.29 2.14 3.00
N GLY A 89 9.94 2.92 2.14
CA GLY A 89 10.32 4.30 2.45
C GLY A 89 9.13 5.18 2.83
N GLN A 90 7.99 4.99 2.16
CA GLN A 90 6.75 5.69 2.51
C GLN A 90 6.16 5.22 3.85
N VAL A 91 6.24 3.93 4.17
CA VAL A 91 5.87 3.42 5.51
C VAL A 91 6.74 4.07 6.59
N MET A 92 8.06 4.10 6.40
CA MET A 92 8.97 4.73 7.37
C MET A 92 8.65 6.22 7.56
N THR A 93 8.35 6.92 6.47
CA THR A 93 7.93 8.33 6.52
C THR A 93 6.69 8.51 7.40
N TYR A 94 5.69 7.64 7.29
CA TYR A 94 4.48 7.70 8.12
C TYR A 94 4.72 7.35 9.58
N LEU A 95 5.64 6.42 9.87
CA LEU A 95 6.00 6.08 11.25
C LEU A 95 6.77 7.22 11.93
N GLU A 96 7.62 7.93 11.18
CA GLU A 96 8.43 9.04 11.69
C GLU A 96 7.64 10.35 11.83
N HIS A 97 6.89 10.74 10.80
CA HIS A 97 6.22 12.05 10.72
C HIS A 97 4.76 12.00 11.18
N GLY A 98 4.24 10.81 11.45
CA GLY A 98 2.86 10.59 11.87
C GLY A 98 1.91 10.23 10.72
N LEU A 99 0.81 9.57 11.11
CA LEU A 99 -0.24 9.10 10.21
C LEU A 99 -1.35 10.14 10.08
N PRO A 100 -1.95 10.29 8.88
CA PRO A 100 -3.20 11.03 8.74
C PRO A 100 -4.31 10.43 9.62
N ALA A 101 -5.28 11.26 10.05
CA ALA A 101 -6.29 10.86 11.04
C ALA A 101 -7.09 9.60 10.67
N ARG A 102 -7.44 9.42 9.39
CA ARG A 102 -8.23 8.27 8.91
C ARG A 102 -7.49 6.94 9.00
N PRO A 103 -6.31 6.75 8.38
CA PRO A 103 -5.54 5.53 8.54
C PRO A 103 -5.13 5.29 10.00
N ALA A 104 -4.83 6.35 10.78
CA ALA A 104 -4.55 6.19 12.21
C ALA A 104 -5.74 5.61 12.99
N CYS A 105 -6.96 6.11 12.75
CA CYS A 105 -8.18 5.59 13.35
C CYS A 105 -8.40 4.11 12.99
N PHE A 106 -8.21 3.75 11.72
CA PHE A 106 -8.38 2.38 11.26
C PHE A 106 -7.32 1.44 11.84
N ILE A 107 -6.05 1.85 11.91
CA ILE A 107 -4.97 1.10 12.56
C ILE A 107 -5.31 0.82 14.02
N ASN A 108 -5.75 1.83 14.77
CA ASN A 108 -6.13 1.65 16.18
C ASN A 108 -7.28 0.65 16.33
N ALA A 109 -8.29 0.72 15.44
CA ALA A 109 -9.40 -0.22 15.44
C ALA A 109 -8.95 -1.65 15.12
N LEU A 110 -8.07 -1.84 14.13
CA LEU A 110 -7.49 -3.13 13.78
C LEU A 110 -6.68 -3.72 14.93
N GLN A 111 -5.81 -2.92 15.55
CA GLN A 111 -4.99 -3.36 16.70
C GLN A 111 -5.86 -3.76 17.89
N SER A 112 -6.92 -2.99 18.17
CA SER A 112 -7.87 -3.32 19.23
C SER A 112 -8.67 -4.58 18.93
N PHE A 113 -9.07 -4.80 17.67
CA PHE A 113 -9.87 -5.96 17.28
C PHE A 113 -9.06 -7.25 17.25
N TYR A 114 -7.85 -7.21 16.68
CA TYR A 114 -6.97 -8.36 16.52
C TYR A 114 -5.99 -8.53 17.68
N ASN A 115 -6.02 -7.64 18.68
CA ASN A 115 -5.13 -7.64 19.85
C ASN A 115 -3.64 -7.73 19.47
N THR A 116 -3.20 -6.83 18.59
CA THR A 116 -1.80 -6.75 18.13
C THR A 116 -1.07 -5.58 18.81
N PRO A 117 0.27 -5.65 18.96
CA PRO A 117 1.03 -4.58 19.59
C PRO A 117 1.07 -3.31 18.71
N PRO A 118 1.47 -2.17 19.30
CA PRO A 118 1.80 -0.95 18.57
C PRO A 118 2.70 -1.21 17.36
N LEU A 119 2.54 -0.40 16.31
CA LEU A 119 3.38 -0.50 15.13
C LEU A 119 4.78 0.02 15.47
N THR A 120 5.80 -0.71 15.04
CA THR A 120 7.21 -0.32 15.17
C THR A 120 7.92 -0.61 13.86
N ALA A 121 9.01 0.11 13.56
CA ALA A 121 9.71 0.02 12.29
C ALA A 121 10.25 -1.40 12.01
N GLU A 122 10.61 -2.14 13.06
CA GLU A 122 11.15 -3.51 12.96
C GLU A 122 10.14 -4.52 12.39
N ARG A 123 8.84 -4.20 12.45
CA ARG A 123 7.77 -5.02 11.85
C ARG A 123 7.64 -4.84 10.34
N PHE A 124 8.42 -3.93 9.76
CA PHE A 124 8.48 -3.64 8.33
C PHE A 124 9.91 -3.86 7.84
N PRO A 125 10.34 -5.12 7.68
CA PRO A 125 11.69 -5.42 7.24
C PRO A 125 11.95 -4.80 5.86
N TYR A 126 13.15 -4.25 5.69
CA TYR A 126 13.58 -3.74 4.39
C TYR A 126 13.63 -4.89 3.38
N PRO A 127 13.13 -4.72 2.15
CA PRO A 127 13.19 -5.76 1.11
C PRO A 127 14.65 -6.05 0.74
N ALA A 128 15.16 -7.17 1.27
CA ALA A 128 16.47 -7.69 0.91
C ALA A 128 16.48 -8.16 -0.55
N ASP A 129 17.62 -8.05 -1.21
CA ASP A 129 17.83 -8.72 -2.49
C ASP A 129 17.64 -10.23 -2.29
N LEU A 130 16.95 -10.88 -3.22
CA LEU A 130 16.96 -12.35 -3.30
C LEU A 130 18.37 -12.74 -3.78
N TYR A 131 19.24 -13.13 -2.86
CA TYR A 131 20.55 -13.71 -3.16
C TYR A 131 20.42 -15.19 -3.56
#